data_AF-A0A914WF01-F1
#
_entry.id   AF-A0A914WF01-F1
#
_cell.length_a   1.000
_cell.length_b   1.000
_cell.length_c   1.000
_cell.angle_alpha   90.00
_cell.angle_beta   90.00
_cell.angle_gamma   90.00
#
_symmetry.space_group_name_H-M   'P 1'
#
loop_
_entity.id
_entity.type
_entity.pdbx_description
1 polymer ?
#
loop_
_entity_poly.entity_id
_entity_poly.type
_entity_poly.pdbx_seq_one_letter_code
_entity_poly.pdbx_strand_id
1 'polypeptide(L)'
;QVAAGHVEETWVLDDRMKRMIMDLQRHWLTDYQQSREKLLVEMTERLHQEFLSDQQKIRTELLTQFKDELDTTRAELEQKYRESLKAELAKVNEKHRKEISACKKKQWCWQCEAEAIYHCCWNTAYCSVECQQGHWSTHRRYCRRKKQGGGGGGGGAGN
;
A
#
# COMPACT_ATOMS: atom_id res chain seq x y z
N GLN A 1 -48.26 -23.89 -104.23
CA GLN A 1 -46.89 -23.35 -104.09
C GLN A 1 -46.89 -21.92 -104.62
N VAL A 2 -46.90 -20.91 -103.75
CA VAL A 2 -46.14 -19.64 -103.88
C VAL A 2 -46.03 -19.05 -102.46
N ALA A 3 -44.87 -18.50 -102.13
CA ALA A 3 -44.31 -18.28 -100.80
C ALA A 3 -44.97 -17.19 -99.93
N ALA A 4 -45.10 -17.46 -98.62
CA ALA A 4 -45.28 -16.44 -97.59
C ALA A 4 -43.90 -16.08 -97.01
N GLY A 5 -43.33 -14.97 -97.46
CA GLY A 5 -42.09 -14.42 -96.90
C GLY A 5 -42.36 -13.84 -95.51
N HIS A 6 -41.75 -14.44 -94.49
CA HIS A 6 -41.67 -13.85 -93.16
C HIS A 6 -40.70 -12.67 -93.24
N VAL A 7 -41.19 -11.44 -93.14
CA VAL A 7 -40.34 -10.26 -93.01
C VAL A 7 -39.90 -10.20 -91.55
N GLU A 8 -38.73 -10.73 -91.25
CA GLU A 8 -38.04 -10.43 -89.99
C GLU A 8 -37.70 -8.94 -89.99
N GLU A 9 -38.49 -8.14 -89.26
CA GLU A 9 -38.11 -6.76 -88.91
C GLU A 9 -36.82 -6.80 -88.10
N THR A 10 -35.71 -6.69 -88.81
CA THR A 10 -34.38 -6.58 -88.22
C THR A 10 -34.27 -5.18 -87.64
N TRP A 11 -34.42 -5.04 -86.32
CA TRP A 11 -34.17 -3.79 -85.61
C TRP A 11 -32.70 -3.39 -85.79
N VAL A 12 -32.41 -2.55 -86.79
CA VAL A 12 -31.06 -2.00 -86.98
C VAL A 12 -30.86 -0.87 -85.98
N LEU A 13 -30.19 -1.17 -84.86
CA LEU A 13 -29.73 -0.14 -83.93
C LEU A 13 -28.84 0.87 -84.69
N ASP A 14 -29.29 2.13 -84.76
CA ASP A 14 -28.54 3.24 -85.32
C ASP A 14 -27.20 3.43 -84.58
N ASP A 15 -26.12 3.75 -85.28
CA ASP A 15 -24.77 3.88 -84.71
C ASP A 15 -24.67 5.02 -83.71
N ARG A 16 -25.57 6.02 -83.80
CA ARG A 16 -25.73 7.02 -82.74
C ARG A 16 -26.31 6.41 -81.47
N MET A 17 -27.33 5.56 -81.60
CA MET A 17 -27.97 4.86 -80.48
C MET A 17 -27.00 3.88 -79.80
N LYS A 18 -26.22 3.12 -80.58
CA LYS A 18 -25.17 2.25 -80.02
C LYS A 18 -24.14 3.01 -79.20
N ARG A 19 -23.68 4.17 -79.69
CA ARG A 19 -22.75 5.04 -78.94
C ARG A 19 -23.36 5.52 -77.63
N MET A 20 -24.61 6.02 -77.66
CA MET A 20 -25.30 6.45 -76.44
C MET A 20 -25.46 5.30 -75.42
N ILE A 21 -25.79 4.09 -75.87
CA ILE A 21 -25.89 2.91 -74.99
C ILE A 21 -24.53 2.54 -74.41
N MET A 22 -23.46 2.54 -75.22
CA MET A 22 -22.10 2.24 -74.74
C MET A 22 -21.59 3.30 -73.76
N ASP A 23 -21.89 4.57 -73.99
CA ASP A 23 -21.48 5.66 -73.09
C ASP A 23 -22.25 5.62 -71.77
N LEU A 24 -23.56 5.33 -71.81
CA LEU A 24 -24.36 5.08 -70.61
C LEU A 24 -23.86 3.87 -69.83
N GLN A 25 -23.54 2.76 -70.51
CA GLN A 25 -22.99 1.57 -69.89
C GLN A 25 -21.62 1.85 -69.25
N ARG A 26 -20.75 2.60 -69.93
CA ARG A 26 -19.44 3.00 -69.40
C ARG A 26 -19.61 3.89 -68.16
N HIS A 27 -20.44 4.92 -68.25
CA HIS A 27 -20.70 5.83 -67.14
C HIS A 27 -21.27 5.09 -65.93
N TRP A 28 -22.27 4.23 -66.14
CA TRP A 28 -22.87 3.43 -65.07
C TRP A 28 -21.86 2.49 -64.40
N LEU A 29 -21.02 1.81 -65.18
CA LEU A 29 -19.97 0.94 -64.62
C LEU A 29 -18.94 1.74 -63.81
N THR A 30 -18.54 2.92 -64.29
CA THR A 30 -17.62 3.81 -63.58
C THR A 30 -18.25 4.31 -62.28
N ASP A 31 -19.48 4.81 -62.32
CA ASP A 31 -20.19 5.33 -61.15
C ASP A 31 -20.43 4.24 -60.10
N TYR A 32 -20.78 3.03 -60.54
CA TYR A 32 -20.94 1.88 -59.65
C TYR A 32 -19.61 1.50 -58.99
N GLN A 33 -18.51 1.45 -59.74
CA GLN A 33 -17.19 1.14 -59.18
C GLN A 33 -16.73 2.21 -58.17
N GLN A 34 -16.88 3.49 -58.51
CA GLN A 34 -16.53 4.60 -57.63
C GLN A 34 -17.38 4.60 -56.36
N SER A 35 -18.69 4.39 -56.48
CA SER A 35 -19.59 4.32 -55.33
C SER A 35 -19.25 3.17 -54.40
N ARG A 36 -18.93 1.99 -54.97
CA ARG A 36 -18.51 0.81 -54.21
C ARG A 36 -17.19 1.05 -53.49
N GLU A 37 -16.20 1.62 -54.17
CA GLU A 37 -14.90 1.94 -53.58
C GLU A 37 -15.04 2.96 -52.44
N LYS A 38 -15.81 4.03 -52.67
CA LYS A 38 -16.09 5.04 -51.66
C LYS A 38 -16.73 4.44 -50.41
N LEU A 39 -17.75 3.60 -50.57
CA LEU A 39 -18.42 2.96 -49.45
C LEU A 39 -17.46 2.03 -48.67
N LEU A 40 -16.60 1.28 -49.37
CA LEU A 40 -15.62 0.41 -48.73
C LEU A 40 -14.58 1.20 -47.94
N VAL A 41 -14.08 2.31 -48.48
CA VAL A 41 -13.13 3.19 -47.78
C VAL A 41 -13.78 3.81 -46.56
N GLU A 42 -14.99 4.38 -46.69
CA GLU A 42 -15.72 5.00 -45.58
C GLU A 42 -16.02 3.99 -44.46
N MET A 43 -16.46 2.79 -44.81
CA MET A 43 -16.74 1.74 -43.84
C MET A 43 -15.46 1.27 -43.13
N THR A 44 -14.36 1.10 -43.88
CA THR A 44 -13.07 0.66 -43.32
C THR A 44 -12.49 1.71 -42.39
N GLU A 45 -12.53 2.99 -42.78
CA GLU A 45 -12.09 4.09 -41.94
C GLU A 45 -12.90 4.15 -40.65
N ARG A 46 -14.24 4.04 -40.73
CA ARG A 46 -15.09 4.06 -39.53
C ARG A 46 -14.75 2.91 -38.57
N LEU A 47 -14.60 1.69 -39.09
CA LEU A 47 -14.23 0.53 -38.28
C LEU A 47 -12.84 0.69 -37.66
N HIS A 48 -11.88 1.27 -38.39
CA HIS A 48 -10.55 1.54 -37.87
C HIS A 48 -10.58 2.56 -36.73
N GLN A 49 -11.34 3.64 -36.88
CA GLN A 49 -11.51 4.66 -35.84
C GLN A 49 -12.21 4.09 -34.60
N GLU A 50 -13.27 3.30 -34.78
CA GLU A 50 -13.95 2.59 -33.69
C GLU A 50 -12.97 1.66 -32.95
N PHE A 51 -12.18 0.87 -33.67
CA PHE A 51 -11.19 -0.03 -33.09
C PHE A 51 -10.12 0.71 -32.27
N LEU A 52 -9.56 1.80 -32.80
CA LEU A 52 -8.55 2.60 -32.08
C LEU A 52 -9.13 3.27 -30.83
N SER A 53 -10.35 3.78 -30.93
CA SER A 53 -11.08 4.36 -29.80
C SER A 53 -11.32 3.32 -28.71
N ASP A 54 -11.79 2.13 -29.08
CA ASP A 54 -12.03 1.04 -28.13
C ASP A 54 -10.74 0.55 -27.47
N GLN A 55 -9.65 0.42 -28.23
CA GLN A 55 -8.34 0.08 -27.66
C GLN A 55 -7.88 1.12 -26.63
N GLN A 56 -8.01 2.41 -26.95
CA GLN A 56 -7.60 3.47 -26.05
C GLN A 56 -8.48 3.49 -24.79
N LYS A 57 -9.78 3.27 -24.94
CA LYS A 57 -10.73 3.19 -23.82
C LYS A 57 -10.39 2.03 -22.89
N ILE A 58 -10.22 0.82 -23.43
CA ILE A 58 -9.83 -0.37 -22.64
C ILE A 58 -8.51 -0.12 -21.90
N ARG A 59 -7.52 0.48 -22.58
CA ARG A 59 -6.24 0.82 -21.97
C ARG A 59 -6.40 1.77 -20.79
N THR A 60 -7.17 2.84 -20.96
CA THR A 60 -7.40 3.83 -19.90
C THR A 60 -8.19 3.24 -18.73
N GLU A 61 -9.21 2.43 -19.00
CA GLU A 61 -9.99 1.75 -17.97
C GLU A 61 -9.11 0.80 -17.15
N LEU A 62 -8.29 -0.02 -17.81
CA LEU A 62 -7.38 -0.94 -17.14
C LEU A 62 -6.35 -0.22 -16.27
N LEU A 63 -5.74 0.87 -16.78
CA LEU A 63 -4.79 1.67 -16.00
C LEU A 63 -5.44 2.32 -14.78
N THR A 64 -6.68 2.76 -14.91
CA THR A 64 -7.44 3.36 -13.81
C THR A 64 -7.76 2.32 -12.74
N GLN A 65 -8.24 1.13 -13.15
CA GLN A 65 -8.51 0.02 -12.24
C GLN A 65 -7.25 -0.39 -11.46
N PHE A 66 -6.12 -0.57 -12.14
CA PHE A 66 -4.86 -0.92 -11.47
C PHE A 66 -4.42 0.16 -10.49
N LYS A 67 -4.58 1.43 -10.84
CA LYS A 67 -4.24 2.54 -9.94
C LYS A 67 -5.11 2.51 -8.69
N ASP A 68 -6.42 2.35 -8.85
CA ASP A 68 -7.37 2.33 -7.73
C ASP A 68 -7.13 1.13 -6.80
N GLU A 69 -6.81 -0.04 -7.36
CA GLU A 69 -6.44 -1.23 -6.60
C GLU A 69 -5.13 -1.05 -5.81
N LEU A 70 -4.13 -0.43 -6.42
CA LEU A 70 -2.86 -0.11 -5.75
C LEU A 70 -3.06 0.87 -4.61
N ASP A 71 -3.82 1.94 -4.84
CA ASP A 71 -4.10 2.96 -3.82
C ASP A 71 -4.91 2.37 -2.66
N THR A 72 -5.89 1.50 -2.95
CA THR A 72 -6.66 0.77 -1.93
C THR A 72 -5.77 -0.15 -1.11
N THR A 73 -4.97 -0.98 -1.77
CA THR A 73 -4.06 -1.93 -1.10
C THR A 73 -3.06 -1.19 -0.21
N ARG A 74 -2.52 -0.07 -0.71
CA ARG A 74 -1.61 0.79 0.05
C ARG A 74 -2.29 1.34 1.30
N ALA A 75 -3.49 1.91 1.17
CA ALA A 75 -4.22 2.48 2.30
C ALA A 75 -4.53 1.41 3.37
N GLU A 76 -4.90 0.20 2.97
CA GLU A 76 -5.14 -0.92 3.88
C GLU A 76 -3.87 -1.35 4.63
N LEU A 77 -2.73 -1.43 3.94
CA LEU A 77 -1.45 -1.78 4.55
C LEU A 77 -1.00 -0.71 5.55
N GLU A 78 -1.11 0.57 5.18
CA GLU A 78 -0.80 1.70 6.08
C GLU A 78 -1.71 1.69 7.31
N GLN A 79 -3.00 1.38 7.15
CA GLN A 79 -3.95 1.24 8.25
C GLN A 79 -3.54 0.10 9.20
N LYS A 80 -3.31 -1.10 8.66
CA LYS A 80 -2.92 -2.29 9.43
C LYS A 80 -1.61 -2.04 10.19
N TYR A 81 -0.64 -1.41 9.55
CA TYR A 81 0.64 -1.05 10.17
C TYR A 81 0.44 -0.08 11.34
N ARG A 82 -0.38 0.96 11.15
CA ARG A 82 -0.67 1.95 12.19
C ARG A 82 -1.38 1.35 13.40
N GLU A 83 -2.33 0.44 13.17
CA GLU A 83 -3.03 -0.28 14.23
C GLU A 83 -2.10 -1.22 15.00
N SER A 84 -1.26 -1.97 14.29
CA SER A 84 -0.24 -2.84 14.90
C SER A 84 0.74 -2.04 15.76
N LEU A 85 1.24 -0.91 15.24
CA LEU A 85 2.13 -0.03 15.98
C LEU A 85 1.46 0.53 17.23
N LYS A 86 0.20 0.97 17.13
CA LYS A 86 -0.58 1.46 18.28
C LYS A 86 -0.73 0.38 19.36
N ALA A 87 -1.01 -0.87 18.96
CA ALA A 87 -1.15 -1.98 19.88
C ALA A 87 0.17 -2.31 20.59
N GLU A 88 1.29 -2.37 19.86
CA GLU A 88 2.60 -2.62 20.48
C GLU A 88 3.04 -1.47 21.39
N LEU A 89 2.79 -0.20 21.02
CA LEU A 89 3.03 0.94 21.90
C LEU A 89 2.22 0.85 23.19
N ALA A 90 0.93 0.50 23.11
CA ALA A 90 0.09 0.34 24.29
C ALA A 90 0.61 -0.80 25.20
N LYS A 91 1.04 -1.92 24.61
CA LYS A 91 1.59 -3.07 25.32
C LYS A 91 2.93 -2.75 26.01
N VAL A 92 3.83 -2.04 25.33
CA VAL A 92 5.10 -1.58 25.91
C VAL A 92 4.84 -0.60 27.06
N ASN A 93 3.93 0.35 26.88
CA ASN A 93 3.56 1.30 27.93
C ASN A 93 2.96 0.59 29.15
N GLU A 94 2.10 -0.40 28.94
CA GLU A 94 1.51 -1.18 30.04
C GLU A 94 2.58 -1.99 30.79
N LYS A 95 3.47 -2.65 30.06
CA LYS A 95 4.60 -3.39 30.64
C LYS A 95 5.49 -2.46 31.47
N HIS A 96 5.87 -1.32 30.91
CA HIS A 96 6.69 -0.33 31.60
C HIS A 96 6.00 0.18 32.88
N ARG A 97 4.70 0.48 32.81
CA ARG A 97 3.91 0.89 33.98
C ARG A 97 3.94 -0.15 35.09
N LYS A 98 3.79 -1.44 34.74
CA LYS A 98 3.87 -2.55 35.70
C LYS A 98 5.27 -2.68 36.30
N GLU A 99 6.32 -2.59 35.48
CA GLU A 99 7.71 -2.64 35.92
C GLU A 99 8.05 -1.50 36.89
N ILE A 100 7.61 -0.27 36.60
CA ILE A 100 7.79 0.88 37.52
C ILE A 100 7.05 0.65 38.84
N SER A 101 5.82 0.13 38.79
CA SER A 101 5.05 -0.19 40.00
C SER A 101 5.73 -1.26 40.86
N ALA A 102 6.29 -2.29 40.22
CA ALA A 102 7.08 -3.32 40.90
C ALA A 102 8.39 -2.75 41.48
N CYS A 103 9.06 -1.87 40.72
CA CYS A 103 10.28 -1.19 41.15
C CYS A 103 10.05 -0.39 42.43
N LYS A 104 8.98 0.40 42.48
CA LYS A 104 8.63 1.24 43.64
C LYS A 104 8.31 0.46 44.92
N LYS A 105 8.06 -0.86 44.85
CA LYS A 105 7.71 -1.70 46.01
C LYS A 105 8.92 -2.37 46.67
N LYS A 106 10.12 -2.23 46.11
CA LYS A 106 11.35 -2.87 46.58
C LYS A 106 12.40 -1.85 47.03
N GLN A 107 13.44 -2.33 47.69
CA GLN A 107 14.64 -1.54 47.96
C GLN A 107 15.73 -1.92 46.96
N TRP A 108 16.52 -0.93 46.54
CA TRP A 108 17.50 -1.10 45.46
C TRP A 108 18.88 -0.72 45.95
N CYS A 109 19.86 -1.51 45.52
CA CYS A 109 21.27 -1.30 45.83
C CYS A 109 21.71 0.01 45.20
N TRP A 110 22.23 0.93 46.01
CA TRP A 110 22.72 2.22 45.51
C TRP A 110 23.85 2.04 44.48
N GLN A 111 24.67 0.99 44.63
CA GLN A 111 25.86 0.78 43.82
C GLN A 111 25.58 0.11 42.46
N CYS A 112 24.64 -0.83 42.38
CA CYS A 112 24.47 -1.69 41.20
C CYS A 112 23.02 -1.96 40.80
N GLU A 113 22.05 -1.30 41.46
CA GLU A 113 20.62 -1.38 41.13
C GLU A 113 19.99 -2.79 41.26
N ALA A 114 20.73 -3.77 41.80
CA ALA A 114 20.17 -5.05 42.21
C ALA A 114 19.27 -4.87 43.45
N GLU A 115 18.35 -5.81 43.70
CA GLU A 115 17.51 -5.78 44.89
C GLU A 115 18.38 -5.79 46.17
N ALA A 116 18.17 -4.80 47.03
CA ALA A 116 18.95 -4.64 48.24
C ALA A 116 18.41 -5.50 49.38
N ILE A 117 19.32 -6.13 50.12
CA ILE A 117 19.00 -6.94 51.31
C ILE A 117 19.60 -6.35 52.59
N TYR A 118 20.54 -5.41 52.47
CA TYR A 118 21.18 -4.72 53.60
C TYR A 118 20.82 -3.24 53.60
N HIS A 119 20.21 -2.76 54.68
CA HIS A 119 19.93 -1.34 54.88
C HIS A 119 21.09 -0.64 55.60
N CYS A 120 21.47 0.56 55.11
CA CYS A 120 22.46 1.41 55.77
C CYS A 120 21.80 2.59 56.51
N CYS A 121 21.14 3.48 55.78
CA CYS A 121 20.35 4.60 56.28
C CYS A 121 19.30 5.04 55.25
N TRP A 122 18.52 6.10 55.54
CA TRP A 122 17.49 6.62 54.63
C TRP A 122 18.01 6.78 53.19
N ASN A 123 17.31 6.16 52.24
CA ASN A 123 17.63 6.16 50.81
C ASN A 123 19.02 5.59 50.46
N THR A 124 19.60 4.72 51.30
CA THR A 124 20.85 4.01 50.98
C THR A 124 20.81 2.56 51.49
N ALA A 125 20.72 1.63 50.56
CA ALA A 125 20.73 0.18 50.80
C ALA A 125 21.68 -0.51 49.80
N TYR A 126 22.08 -1.74 50.10
CA TYR A 126 23.03 -2.53 49.30
C TYR A 126 22.57 -3.98 49.16
N CYS A 127 22.94 -4.63 48.06
CA CYS A 127 22.75 -6.07 47.87
C CYS A 127 23.87 -6.91 48.50
N SER A 128 25.06 -6.32 48.71
CA SER A 128 26.22 -7.02 49.25
C SER A 128 27.18 -6.08 50.00
N VAL A 129 28.12 -6.66 50.76
CA VAL A 129 29.16 -5.90 51.48
C VAL A 129 30.15 -5.27 50.49
N GLU A 130 30.44 -5.94 49.38
CA GLU A 130 31.31 -5.43 48.31
C GLU A 130 30.71 -4.15 47.71
N CYS A 131 29.39 -4.14 47.45
CA CYS A 131 28.69 -2.96 46.97
C CYS A 131 28.73 -1.82 48.01
N GLN A 132 28.61 -2.14 49.29
CA GLN A 132 28.74 -1.15 50.36
C GLN A 132 30.14 -0.55 50.42
N GLN A 133 31.19 -1.38 50.37
CA GLN A 133 32.58 -0.92 50.40
C GLN A 133 32.92 -0.07 49.17
N GLY A 134 32.42 -0.45 47.99
CA GLY A 134 32.57 0.31 46.75
C GLY A 134 31.98 1.73 46.85
N HIS A 135 30.78 1.87 47.43
CA HIS A 135 30.16 3.18 47.65
C HIS A 135 30.72 3.93 48.88
N TRP A 136 31.37 3.24 49.82
CA TRP A 136 31.65 3.76 51.16
C TRP A 136 32.47 5.06 51.18
N SER A 137 33.46 5.20 50.29
CA SER A 137 34.30 6.40 50.19
C SER A 137 33.47 7.68 49.98
N THR A 138 32.38 7.57 49.23
CA THR A 138 31.42 8.64 48.98
C THR A 138 30.39 8.71 50.11
N HIS A 139 29.76 7.59 50.47
CA HIS A 139 28.67 7.54 51.45
C HIS A 139 29.05 8.03 52.85
N ARG A 140 30.25 7.72 53.34
CA ARG A 140 30.68 7.96 54.73
C ARG A 140 30.54 9.42 55.19
N ARG A 141 30.60 10.38 54.25
CA ARG A 141 30.54 11.82 54.53
C ARG A 141 29.14 12.29 54.96
N TYR A 142 28.10 11.57 54.54
CA TYR A 142 26.70 11.95 54.76
C TYR A 142 25.87 10.79 55.31
N CYS A 143 26.50 9.69 55.73
CA CYS A 143 25.83 8.56 56.34
C CYS A 143 25.08 9.01 57.60
N ARG A 144 23.78 8.69 57.67
CA ARG A 144 22.92 9.03 58.81
C ARG A 144 22.83 7.93 59.86
N ARG A 145 23.56 6.83 59.68
CA ARG A 145 23.60 5.74 60.65
C ARG A 145 24.36 6.22 61.89
N LYS A 146 23.66 6.39 63.02
CA LYS A 146 24.32 6.71 64.29
C LYS A 146 25.34 5.61 64.60
N LYS A 147 26.57 6.02 64.92
CA LYS A 147 27.57 5.14 65.50
C LYS A 147 26.99 4.72 66.86
N GLN A 148 26.49 3.49 66.98
CA GLN A 148 26.18 2.93 68.30
C GLN A 148 27.53 2.86 69.01
N GLY A 149 27.77 3.83 69.89
CA GLY A 149 29.06 4.00 70.54
C GLY A 149 29.34 2.78 71.39
N GLY A 150 30.43 2.07 71.08
CA GLY A 150 31.06 1.18 72.04
C GLY A 150 31.60 2.01 73.20
N GLY A 151 30.93 1.90 74.35
CA GLY A 151 31.41 2.28 75.67
C GLY A 151 30.95 1.19 76.63
N GLY A 152 31.91 0.50 77.26
CA GLY A 152 31.68 -0.76 77.98
C GLY A 152 31.16 -0.62 79.42
N GLY A 153 30.92 -1.79 80.02
CA GLY A 153 30.96 -2.05 81.46
C GLY A 153 29.70 -1.67 82.26
N GLY A 154 29.06 -2.68 82.86
CA GLY A 154 28.14 -2.48 83.99
C GLY A 154 26.99 -3.50 84.03
N GLY A 155 26.99 -4.35 85.06
CA GLY A 155 26.11 -5.51 85.20
C GLY A 155 24.62 -5.22 85.40
N GLY A 156 23.83 -6.29 85.43
CA GLY A 156 22.42 -6.25 85.81
C GLY A 156 21.70 -7.55 85.49
N ALA A 157 21.67 -8.46 86.46
CA ALA A 157 20.82 -9.65 86.48
C ALA A 157 19.33 -9.30 86.37
N GLY A 158 18.51 -10.25 85.90
CA GLY A 158 17.06 -10.18 86.14
C GLY A 158 16.20 -11.04 85.22
N ASN A 159 15.88 -12.24 85.72
CA ASN A 159 14.79 -13.19 85.40
C ASN A 159 14.64 -13.72 83.96
#